data_AF-A0A6J3HFT5-F1
#
_entry.id   AF-A0A6J3HFT5-F1
#
_cell.length_a   1.000
_cell.length_b   1.000
_cell.length_c   1.000
_cell.angle_alpha   90.00
_cell.angle_beta   90.00
_cell.angle_gamma   90.00
#
_symmetry.space_group_name_H-M   'P 1'
#
loop_
_entity.id
_entity.type
_entity.pdbx_description
1 polymer ?
#
loop_
_entity_poly.entity_id
_entity_poly.type
_entity_poly.pdbx_seq_one_letter_code
_entity_poly.pdbx_strand_id
1 'polypeptide(L)'
;IEVKLSVKFTSREFSLKRMPSRKQTGVFGVKIAVVTKRERSKVPYVVRQCVEEIERRGMEEVGIYRVSGVATDIQALKAAFDVNNKDVSVMMSERDVNAIAGTLKLYFRELPEPLFTDEFYPNFAEGIGEHWRPWRPGRHLLVHCCPWGL
;
A
#
# COMPACT_ATOMS: atom_id res chain seq x y z
N ILE A 1 19.19 30.88 29.25
CA ILE A 1 19.07 29.70 28.37
C ILE A 1 18.49 30.21 27.07
N GLU A 2 19.33 30.39 26.05
CA GLU A 2 18.89 30.92 24.74
C GLU A 2 18.59 29.73 23.82
N VAL A 3 17.32 29.55 23.46
CA VAL A 3 16.89 28.44 22.61
C VAL A 3 16.83 28.94 21.18
N LYS A 4 17.80 28.54 20.37
CA LYS A 4 17.88 28.89 18.94
C LYS A 4 16.94 27.99 18.13
N LEU A 5 15.72 28.44 17.90
CA LEU A 5 14.75 27.75 17.03
C LEU A 5 15.08 28.04 15.56
N SER A 6 15.57 27.03 14.84
CA SER A 6 15.78 27.09 13.39
C SER A 6 14.62 26.38 12.69
N VAL A 7 13.74 27.15 12.06
CA VAL A 7 12.69 26.62 11.19
C VAL A 7 13.24 26.62 9.76
N LYS A 8 13.49 25.43 9.21
CA LYS A 8 13.89 25.28 7.81
C LYS A 8 12.65 25.09 6.96
N PHE A 9 12.43 26.01 6.02
CA PHE A 9 11.37 25.88 5.03
C PHE A 9 11.68 24.72 4.09
N THR A 10 10.93 23.64 4.20
CA THR A 10 10.98 22.50 3.27
C THR A 10 10.03 22.77 2.11
N SER A 11 10.57 22.84 0.89
CA SER A 11 9.78 22.93 -0.35
C SER A 11 8.78 21.76 -0.43
N ARG A 12 7.59 22.01 -1.01
CA ARG A 12 6.53 21.00 -1.19
C ARG A 12 7.02 19.76 -1.95
N GLU A 13 8.01 19.92 -2.83
CA GLU A 13 8.66 18.82 -3.56
C GLU A 13 9.38 17.83 -2.63
N PHE A 14 9.92 18.31 -1.51
CA PHE A 14 10.53 17.46 -0.48
C PHE A 14 9.51 16.85 0.47
N SER A 15 8.38 17.51 0.72
CA SER A 15 7.29 16.96 1.54
C SER A 15 6.57 15.78 0.89
N LEU A 16 6.59 15.71 -0.46
CA LEU A 16 5.97 14.63 -1.22
C LEU A 16 6.88 13.41 -1.40
N LYS A 17 8.19 13.53 -1.17
CA LYS A 17 9.10 12.39 -1.23
C LYS A 17 8.89 11.49 -0.02
N ARG A 18 8.48 10.25 -0.28
CA ARG A 18 8.46 9.20 0.75
C ARG A 18 9.87 9.05 1.32
N MET A 19 9.99 9.29 2.62
CA MET A 19 11.26 9.12 3.32
C MET A 19 11.50 7.63 3.54
N PRO A 20 12.56 7.03 2.97
CA PRO A 20 12.86 5.62 3.22
C PRO A 20 13.18 5.42 4.70
N SER A 21 12.71 4.32 5.29
CA SER A 21 13.02 4.00 6.69
C SER A 21 14.53 3.81 6.86
N ARG A 22 15.09 4.47 7.88
CA ARG A 22 16.51 4.39 8.25
C ARG A 22 16.88 2.99 8.81
N LYS A 23 15.90 2.15 9.15
CA LYS A 23 16.08 0.79 9.67
C LYS A 23 15.65 -0.24 8.62
N GLN A 24 16.59 -1.09 8.19
CA GLN A 24 16.36 -2.13 7.16
C GLN A 24 16.12 -3.54 7.74
N THR A 25 15.96 -3.64 9.06
CA THR A 25 15.77 -4.93 9.75
C THR A 25 14.31 -5.39 9.74
N GLY A 26 13.37 -4.46 9.56
CA GLY A 26 11.94 -4.71 9.60
C GLY A 26 11.30 -5.05 8.26
N VAL A 27 9.96 -5.07 8.25
CA VAL A 27 9.12 -5.26 7.07
C VAL A 27 8.57 -3.92 6.58
N PHE A 28 8.26 -3.02 7.51
CA PHE A 28 7.72 -1.69 7.20
C PHE A 28 8.83 -0.72 6.78
N GLY A 29 8.58 0.08 5.73
CA GLY A 29 9.57 1.04 5.24
C GLY A 29 10.75 0.44 4.47
N VAL A 30 10.69 -0.86 4.16
CA VAL A 30 11.69 -1.59 3.36
C VAL A 30 11.13 -1.86 1.96
N LYS A 31 12.00 -1.86 0.94
CA LYS A 31 11.59 -2.18 -0.44
C LYS A 31 10.97 -3.58 -0.49
N ILE A 32 9.82 -3.72 -1.17
CA ILE A 32 9.13 -5.02 -1.36
C ILE A 32 10.11 -6.07 -1.88
N ALA A 33 10.93 -5.74 -2.88
CA ALA A 33 11.91 -6.65 -3.49
C ALA A 33 12.90 -7.26 -2.47
N VAL A 34 13.23 -6.52 -1.40
CA VAL A 34 14.13 -7.02 -0.34
C VAL A 34 13.38 -7.98 0.58
N VAL A 35 12.14 -7.64 0.96
CA VAL A 35 11.29 -8.48 1.82
C VAL A 35 10.94 -9.80 1.12
N THR A 36 10.48 -9.74 -0.13
CA THR A 36 10.15 -10.92 -0.95
C THR A 36 11.34 -11.84 -1.15
N LYS A 37 12.54 -11.28 -1.37
CA LYS A 37 13.78 -12.07 -1.47
C LYS A 37 14.15 -12.76 -0.15
N ARG A 38 13.97 -12.10 1.00
CA ARG A 38 14.22 -12.69 2.33
C ARG A 38 13.23 -13.81 2.63
N GLU A 39 11.96 -13.60 2.33
CA GLU A 39 10.89 -14.57 2.58
C GLU A 39 10.80 -15.68 1.52
N ARG A 40 11.57 -15.57 0.42
CA ARG A 40 11.51 -16.49 -0.74
C ARG A 40 10.09 -16.62 -1.33
N SER A 41 9.33 -15.53 -1.35
CA SER A 41 7.97 -15.48 -1.88
C SER A 41 7.80 -14.29 -2.82
N LYS A 42 6.87 -14.38 -3.78
CA LYS A 42 6.55 -13.26 -4.68
C LYS A 42 5.80 -12.13 -3.97
N VAL A 43 5.11 -12.43 -2.86
CA VAL A 43 4.28 -11.49 -2.11
C VAL A 43 4.70 -11.50 -0.64
N PRO A 44 4.96 -10.33 -0.02
CA PRO A 44 5.31 -10.23 1.40
C PRO A 44 4.27 -10.88 2.32
N TYR A 45 4.73 -11.49 3.40
CA TYR A 45 3.90 -12.19 4.38
C TYR A 45 2.83 -11.29 4.99
N VAL A 46 3.18 -10.03 5.30
CA VAL A 46 2.23 -9.03 5.81
C VAL A 46 1.05 -8.81 4.87
N VAL A 47 1.28 -8.80 3.55
CA VAL A 47 0.19 -8.61 2.58
C VAL A 47 -0.68 -9.85 2.53
N ARG A 48 -0.08 -11.04 2.43
CA ARG A 48 -0.82 -12.31 2.34
C ARG A 48 -1.72 -12.52 3.56
N GLN A 49 -1.16 -12.38 4.77
CA GLN A 49 -1.92 -12.60 6.00
C GLN A 49 -3.03 -11.59 6.21
N CYS A 50 -2.76 -10.30 5.95
CA CYS A 50 -3.81 -9.28 6.06
C CYS A 50 -4.94 -9.54 5.08
N VAL A 51 -4.63 -9.85 3.82
CA VAL A 51 -5.66 -10.12 2.81
C VAL A 51 -6.48 -11.36 3.15
N GLU A 52 -5.81 -12.47 3.50
CA GLU A 52 -6.47 -13.72 3.90
C GLU A 52 -7.43 -13.51 5.07
N GLU A 53 -7.01 -12.79 6.11
CA GLU A 53 -7.86 -12.52 7.27
C GLU A 53 -9.01 -11.56 6.97
N ILE A 54 -8.81 -10.59 6.07
CA ILE A 54 -9.89 -9.68 5.62
C ILE A 54 -10.89 -10.42 4.76
N GLU A 55 -10.46 -11.30 3.87
CA GLU A 55 -11.35 -12.14 3.05
C GLU A 55 -12.11 -13.16 3.91
N ARG A 56 -11.49 -13.66 4.98
CA ARG A 56 -12.13 -14.61 5.89
C ARG A 56 -13.24 -14.00 6.76
N ARG A 57 -13.07 -12.76 7.22
CA ARG A 57 -13.97 -12.14 8.23
C ARG A 57 -14.61 -10.82 7.80
N GLY A 58 -13.97 -10.07 6.91
CA GLY A 58 -14.37 -8.72 6.53
C GLY A 58 -15.34 -8.64 5.36
N MET A 59 -15.69 -9.75 4.70
CA MET A 59 -16.55 -9.68 3.51
C MET A 59 -17.98 -9.22 3.81
N GLU A 60 -18.44 -9.39 5.04
CA GLU A 60 -19.77 -8.95 5.50
C GLU A 60 -19.74 -7.61 6.24
N GLU A 61 -18.55 -7.06 6.47
CA GLU A 61 -18.34 -5.86 7.27
C GLU A 61 -18.57 -4.58 6.45
N VAL A 62 -19.30 -3.63 7.04
CA VAL A 62 -19.71 -2.42 6.32
C VAL A 62 -18.55 -1.42 6.24
N GLY A 63 -18.08 -1.18 5.02
CA GLY A 63 -17.07 -0.16 4.76
C GLY A 63 -15.65 -0.57 5.08
N ILE A 64 -15.32 -1.87 4.96
CA ILE A 64 -13.93 -2.35 4.97
C ILE A 64 -13.06 -1.52 4.03
N TYR A 65 -11.84 -1.24 4.47
CA TYR A 65 -10.87 -0.30 3.87
C TYR A 65 -11.26 1.19 3.93
N ARG A 66 -12.54 1.56 4.00
CA ARG A 66 -12.98 2.96 4.16
C ARG A 66 -12.93 3.41 5.62
N VAL A 67 -13.52 2.61 6.51
CA VAL A 67 -13.50 2.86 7.95
C VAL A 67 -12.08 2.61 8.47
N SER A 68 -11.61 3.48 9.38
CA SER A 68 -10.32 3.30 10.03
C SER A 68 -10.52 2.50 11.31
N GLY A 69 -9.80 1.40 11.46
CA GLY A 69 -9.72 0.69 12.73
C GLY A 69 -8.96 1.47 13.80
N VAL A 70 -8.93 0.92 15.01
CA VAL A 70 -8.29 1.54 16.17
C VAL A 70 -6.79 1.73 15.91
N ALA A 71 -6.30 2.97 16.05
CA ALA A 71 -4.92 3.31 15.73
C ALA A 71 -3.88 2.55 16.58
N THR A 72 -4.20 2.27 17.85
CA THR A 72 -3.34 1.49 18.75
C THR A 72 -3.15 0.05 18.24
N ASP A 73 -4.22 -0.56 17.73
CA ASP A 73 -4.19 -1.92 17.20
C ASP A 73 -3.40 -1.98 15.91
N ILE A 74 -3.56 -0.98 15.03
CA ILE A 74 -2.76 -0.85 13.81
C ILE A 74 -1.26 -0.74 14.14
N GLN A 75 -0.88 0.07 15.14
CA GLN A 75 0.53 0.18 15.54
C GLN A 75 1.05 -1.09 16.21
N ALA A 76 0.22 -1.78 17.01
CA ALA A 76 0.59 -3.03 17.64
C ALA A 76 0.81 -4.15 16.61
N LEU A 77 -0.08 -4.26 15.61
CA LEU A 77 0.07 -5.19 14.49
C LEU A 77 1.31 -4.86 13.66
N LYS A 78 1.54 -3.57 13.35
CA LYS A 78 2.77 -3.14 12.68
C LYS A 78 4.02 -3.61 13.42
N ALA A 79 4.10 -3.38 14.74
CA ALA A 79 5.25 -3.80 15.53
C ALA A 79 5.42 -5.33 15.53
N ALA A 80 4.32 -6.09 15.59
CA ALA A 80 4.35 -7.54 15.54
C ALA A 80 4.89 -8.07 14.20
N PHE A 81 4.48 -7.47 13.08
CA PHE A 81 5.01 -7.77 11.74
C PHE A 81 6.47 -7.36 11.59
N ASP A 82 6.88 -6.23 12.18
CA ASP A 82 8.26 -5.73 12.06
C ASP A 82 9.29 -6.62 12.75
N VAL A 83 8.88 -7.30 13.83
CA VAL A 83 9.70 -8.28 14.57
C VAL A 83 9.60 -9.70 13.97
N ASN A 84 8.80 -9.88 12.91
CA ASN A 84 8.49 -11.19 12.32
C ASN A 84 7.95 -12.19 13.36
N ASN A 85 7.02 -11.71 14.20
CA ASN A 85 6.41 -12.54 15.23
C ASN A 85 5.53 -13.63 14.58
N LYS A 86 5.81 -14.90 14.86
CA LYS A 86 5.00 -16.04 14.36
C LYS A 86 3.57 -16.02 14.88
N ASP A 87 3.33 -15.35 16.01
CA ASP A 87 2.02 -15.24 16.66
C ASP A 87 1.15 -14.12 16.07
N VAL A 88 1.62 -13.45 15.01
CA VAL A 88 0.85 -12.41 14.30
C VAL A 88 -0.53 -12.89 13.88
N SER A 89 -0.66 -14.14 13.42
CA SER A 89 -1.95 -14.69 12.96
C SER A 89 -2.96 -14.82 14.10
N VAL A 90 -2.50 -15.19 15.29
CA VAL A 90 -3.31 -15.23 16.52
C VAL A 90 -3.72 -13.82 16.91
N MET A 91 -2.75 -12.89 16.95
CA MET A 91 -3.02 -11.49 17.27
C MET A 91 -4.02 -10.85 16.30
N MET A 92 -3.95 -11.18 15.02
CA MET A 92 -4.92 -10.71 14.02
C MET A 92 -6.30 -11.32 14.24
N SER A 93 -6.39 -12.57 14.68
CA SER A 93 -7.67 -13.24 14.95
C SER A 93 -8.45 -12.60 16.10
N GLU A 94 -7.76 -12.01 17.06
CA GLU A 94 -8.35 -11.32 18.22
C GLU A 94 -8.68 -9.84 17.96
N ARG A 95 -8.22 -9.27 16.84
CA ARG A 95 -8.36 -7.83 16.52
C ARG A 95 -9.44 -7.60 15.47
N ASP A 96 -9.93 -6.37 15.46
CA ASP A 96 -10.93 -5.88 14.50
C ASP A 96 -10.38 -5.90 13.06
N VAL A 97 -11.21 -6.31 12.11
CA VAL A 97 -10.81 -6.41 10.70
C VAL A 97 -10.51 -5.05 10.05
N ASN A 98 -11.11 -3.95 10.53
CA ASN A 98 -10.76 -2.61 10.09
C ASN A 98 -9.37 -2.20 10.56
N ALA A 99 -8.90 -2.73 11.70
CA ALA A 99 -7.52 -2.55 12.14
C ALA A 99 -6.55 -3.33 11.24
N ILE A 100 -6.90 -4.55 10.82
CA ILE A 100 -6.10 -5.33 9.86
C ILE A 100 -6.01 -4.62 8.50
N ALA A 101 -7.15 -4.16 7.97
CA ALA A 101 -7.21 -3.34 6.76
C ALA A 101 -6.41 -2.04 6.91
N GLY A 102 -6.45 -1.43 8.10
CA GLY A 102 -5.62 -0.28 8.47
C GLY A 102 -4.12 -0.58 8.41
N THR A 103 -3.69 -1.72 8.94
CA THR A 103 -2.30 -2.20 8.90
C THR A 103 -1.84 -2.45 7.46
N LEU A 104 -2.67 -3.07 6.63
CA LEU A 104 -2.36 -3.30 5.22
C LEU A 104 -2.19 -1.97 4.47
N LYS A 105 -3.11 -1.01 4.68
CA LYS A 105 -2.98 0.34 4.11
C LYS A 105 -1.71 1.05 4.58
N LEU A 106 -1.37 0.92 5.86
CA LEU A 106 -0.17 1.50 6.44
C LEU A 106 1.09 0.93 5.80
N TYR A 107 1.13 -0.38 5.54
CA TYR A 107 2.26 -1.04 4.88
C TYR A 107 2.56 -0.40 3.52
N PHE A 108 1.56 -0.29 2.65
CA PHE A 108 1.74 0.33 1.34
C PHE A 108 2.10 1.82 1.40
N ARG A 109 1.60 2.54 2.41
CA ARG A 109 1.91 3.96 2.60
C ARG A 109 3.38 4.18 2.99
N GLU A 110 3.94 3.29 3.80
CA GLU A 110 5.30 3.40 4.31
C GLU A 110 6.37 2.87 3.36
N LEU A 111 6.00 2.23 2.24
CA LEU A 111 6.96 1.77 1.25
C LEU A 111 7.87 2.92 0.76
N PRO A 112 9.18 2.68 0.57
CA PRO A 112 10.10 3.70 0.10
C PRO A 112 9.80 4.17 -1.34
N GLU A 113 9.17 3.31 -2.14
CA GLU A 113 8.69 3.59 -3.50
C GLU A 113 7.19 3.26 -3.57
N PRO A 114 6.37 4.05 -4.30
CA PRO A 114 4.97 3.69 -4.51
C PRO A 114 4.87 2.31 -5.17
N LEU A 115 3.79 1.58 -4.87
CA LEU A 115 3.51 0.30 -5.52
C LEU A 115 3.42 0.43 -7.04
N PHE A 116 2.83 1.53 -7.52
CA PHE A 116 2.94 1.99 -8.89
C PHE A 116 4.17 2.88 -8.98
N THR A 117 5.31 2.33 -9.42
CA THR A 117 6.52 3.12 -9.60
C THR A 117 6.26 4.26 -10.59
N ASP A 118 7.04 5.33 -10.49
CA ASP A 118 6.92 6.50 -11.37
C ASP A 118 7.07 6.14 -12.86
N GLU A 119 7.68 4.99 -13.16
CA GLU A 119 7.83 4.43 -14.52
C GLU A 119 6.52 3.82 -15.06
N PHE A 120 5.68 3.23 -14.21
CA PHE A 120 4.40 2.62 -14.61
C PHE A 120 3.21 3.56 -14.45
N TYR A 121 3.36 4.64 -13.68
CA TYR A 121 2.30 5.60 -13.44
C TYR A 121 1.74 6.27 -14.72
N PRO A 122 2.56 6.67 -15.72
CA PRO A 122 2.06 7.25 -16.97
C PRO A 122 1.16 6.27 -17.73
N ASN A 123 1.57 5.01 -17.85
CA ASN A 123 0.81 3.97 -18.55
C ASN A 123 -0.50 3.63 -17.82
N PHE A 124 -0.47 3.62 -16.49
CA PHE A 124 -1.67 3.41 -15.67
C PHE A 124 -2.63 4.60 -15.76
N ALA A 125 -2.12 5.83 -15.69
CA ALA A 125 -2.90 7.05 -15.80
C ALA A 125 -3.51 7.23 -17.20
N GLU A 126 -2.78 6.86 -18.25
CA GLU A 126 -3.27 6.85 -19.63
C GLU A 126 -4.44 5.88 -19.79
N GLY A 127 -4.30 4.63 -19.30
CA GLY A 127 -5.39 3.65 -19.33
C GLY A 127 -6.65 4.07 -18.56
N ILE A 128 -6.51 4.82 -17.47
CA ILE A 128 -7.66 5.42 -16.76
C ILE A 128 -8.25 6.60 -17.56
N GLY A 129 -7.40 7.41 -18.20
CA GLY A 129 -7.82 8.56 -19.01
C GLY A 129 -8.61 8.17 -20.26
N GLU A 130 -8.36 6.99 -20.84
CA GLU A 130 -9.12 6.49 -21.99
C GLU A 130 -10.56 6.10 -21.62
N HIS A 131 -10.79 5.59 -20.40
CA HIS A 131 -12.12 5.25 -19.92
C HIS A 131 -13.01 6.48 -19.63
N TRP A 132 -12.40 7.65 -19.40
CA TRP A 132 -13.09 8.91 -19.11
C TRP A 132 -13.30 9.82 -20.34
N ARG A 133 -13.21 9.29 -21.57
CA ARG A 133 -13.70 10.04 -22.74
C ARG A 133 -15.23 10.18 -22.61
N PRO A 134 -15.79 11.39 -22.49
CA PRO A 134 -17.23 11.56 -22.62
C PRO A 134 -17.64 10.99 -23.97
N TRP A 135 -18.70 10.19 -23.99
CA TRP A 135 -19.39 9.72 -25.18
C TRP A 135 -19.39 10.84 -26.23
N ARG A 136 -18.60 10.70 -27.30
CA ARG A 136 -18.70 11.61 -28.45
C ARG A 136 -19.77 11.01 -29.37
N PRO A 137 -20.96 11.62 -29.51
CA PRO A 137 -21.87 11.20 -30.55
C PRO A 137 -21.21 11.50 -31.90
N GLY A 138 -21.06 10.50 -32.77
CA GLY A 138 -20.71 10.74 -34.18
C GLY A 138 -19.36 10.23 -34.68
N ARG A 139 -18.71 9.23 -34.05
CA ARG A 139 -17.66 8.46 -34.74
C ARG A 139 -18.04 7.00 -34.88
N HIS A 140 -18.74 6.71 -35.98
CA HIS A 140 -18.63 5.42 -36.65
C HIS A 140 -17.19 5.20 -37.12
N LEU A 141 -16.72 3.95 -37.00
CA LEU A 141 -15.49 3.37 -37.52
C LEU A 141 -14.16 3.83 -36.90
N LEU A 142 -13.57 2.95 -36.07
CA LEU A 142 -12.42 2.12 -36.46
C LEU A 142 -12.08 1.20 -35.28
N VAL A 143 -12.84 0.11 -35.16
CA VAL A 143 -12.35 -1.10 -34.50
C VAL A 143 -11.41 -1.73 -35.51
N HIS A 144 -10.10 -1.52 -35.41
CA HIS A 144 -9.05 -2.40 -35.96
C HIS A 144 -7.69 -1.79 -35.63
N CYS A 145 -6.99 -2.39 -34.67
CA CYS A 145 -5.57 -2.73 -34.74
C CYS A 145 -5.10 -3.22 -33.35
N CYS A 146 -5.49 -4.45 -33.03
CA CYS A 146 -4.75 -5.27 -32.06
C CYS A 146 -4.02 -6.33 -32.91
N PRO A 147 -2.70 -6.24 -33.14
CA PRO A 147 -1.95 -7.32 -33.76
C PRO A 147 -1.32 -8.16 -32.65
N TRP A 148 -2.11 -9.00 -31.99
CA TRP A 148 -1.60 -10.11 -31.18
C TRP A 148 -2.55 -11.31 -31.26
N GLY A 149 -2.09 -12.38 -31.91
CA GLY A 149 -2.53 -13.74 -31.61
C GLY A 149 -3.10 -14.57 -32.75
N LEU A 150 -2.21 -15.41 -33.32
CA LEU A 150 -2.42 -16.57 -34.21
C LEU A 150 -2.82 -16.31 -35.68
#